data_AF-A0A1V9VAU9-F1
#
_entry.id   AF-A0A1V9VAU9-F1
#
_cell.length_a   1.000
_cell.length_b   1.000
_cell.length_c   1.000
_cell.angle_alpha   90.00
_cell.angle_beta   90.00
_cell.angle_gamma   90.00
#
_symmetry.space_group_name_H-M   'P 1'
#
loop_
_entity.id
_entity.type
_entity.pdbx_description
1 polymer ?
#
loop_
_entity_poly.entity_id
_entity_poly.type
_entity_poly.pdbx_seq_one_letter_code
_entity_poly.pdbx_strand_id
1 'polypeptide(L)' 'MKSKICQDGGKALMSYSNKELGEWILREVLKLDDGELLTYEKLQILGIDSVRIDKIDDTNFEINFSSNGSFENFIEN' A
#
# COMPACT_ATOMS: atom_id res chain seq x y z
N MET A 1 -4.24 11.71 5.00
CA MET A 1 -5.13 11.00 4.06
C MET A 1 -6.27 10.33 4.80
N LYS A 2 -7.54 10.67 4.50
CA LYS A 2 -8.69 9.95 5.06
C LYS A 2 -9.01 8.77 4.15
N SER A 3 -9.12 7.57 4.72
CA SER A 3 -9.33 6.33 3.97
C SER A 3 -10.42 5.47 4.58
N LYS A 4 -10.92 4.50 3.80
CA LYS A 4 -11.91 3.52 4.27
C LYS A 4 -11.67 2.14 3.66
N ILE A 5 -12.06 1.12 4.41
CA ILE A 5 -12.27 -0.23 3.89
C ILE A 5 -13.64 -0.28 3.21
N CYS A 6 -13.74 -0.91 2.05
CA CYS A 6 -14.97 -0.96 1.26
C CYS A 6 -14.99 -2.17 0.29
N GLN A 7 -16.06 -2.24 -0.51
CA GLN A 7 -16.41 -3.35 -1.40
C GLN A 7 -16.75 -4.66 -0.66
N ASP A 8 -17.30 -5.62 -1.42
CA ASP A 8 -17.70 -6.92 -0.89
C ASP A 8 -16.51 -7.64 -0.25
N GLY A 9 -16.71 -8.08 1.00
CA GLY A 9 -15.68 -8.74 1.81
C GLY A 9 -14.61 -7.79 2.38
N GLY A 10 -14.78 -6.47 2.27
CA GLY A 10 -13.78 -5.51 2.76
C GLY A 10 -12.45 -5.55 2.00
N LYS A 11 -12.48 -6.04 0.76
CA LYS A 11 -11.28 -6.30 -0.05
C LYS A 11 -10.55 -5.05 -0.55
N ALA A 12 -11.15 -3.86 -0.41
CA ALA A 12 -10.57 -2.62 -0.92
C ALA A 12 -10.31 -1.61 0.20
N LEU A 13 -9.07 -1.10 0.25
CA LEU A 13 -8.69 0.10 1.00
C LEU A 13 -8.60 1.27 0.01
N MET A 14 -9.36 2.35 0.25
CA MET A 14 -9.41 3.50 -0.65
C MET A 14 -9.32 4.81 0.13
N SER A 15 -8.55 5.76 -0.39
CA SER A 15 -8.61 7.15 0.05
C SER A 15 -9.93 7.79 -0.35
N TYR A 16 -10.43 8.72 0.46
CA TYR A 16 -11.70 9.40 0.21
C TYR A 16 -11.68 10.21 -1.10
N SER A 17 -10.59 10.93 -1.34
CA SER A 17 -10.22 11.34 -2.70
C SER A 17 -9.58 10.13 -3.36
N ASN A 18 -10.28 9.46 -4.28
CA ASN A 18 -9.83 8.20 -4.90
C ASN A 18 -8.47 8.29 -5.63
N LYS A 19 -7.87 9.47 -5.74
CA LYS A 19 -6.54 9.69 -6.33
C LYS A 19 -5.41 9.79 -5.29
N GLU A 20 -5.72 10.18 -4.05
CA GLU A 20 -4.71 10.54 -3.04
C GLU A 20 -3.78 9.37 -2.69
N LEU A 21 -4.34 8.16 -2.50
CA LEU A 21 -3.53 6.96 -2.21
C LEU A 21 -2.64 6.57 -3.39
N GLY A 22 -3.17 6.63 -4.61
CA GLY A 22 -2.41 6.31 -5.83
C GLY A 22 -1.28 7.30 -6.08
N GLU A 23 -1.53 8.58 -5.88
CA GLU A 23 -0.52 9.65 -5.98
C GLU A 23 0.61 9.43 -4.97
N TRP A 24 0.25 9.19 -3.70
CA TRP A 24 1.24 8.92 -2.65
C TRP A 24 2.11 7.71 -2.99
N ILE A 25 1.51 6.57 -3.39
CA ILE A 25 2.26 5.37 -3.74
C ILE A 25 3.15 5.60 -4.97
N LEU A 26 2.57 6.02 -6.09
CA LEU A 26 3.25 5.98 -7.39
C LEU A 26 4.19 7.17 -7.60
N ARG A 27 3.80 8.37 -7.15
CA ARG A 27 4.52 9.62 -7.43
C ARG A 27 5.37 10.09 -6.27
N GLU A 28 4.88 9.95 -5.04
CA GLU A 28 5.62 10.41 -3.87
C GLU A 28 6.62 9.38 -3.36
N VAL A 29 6.22 8.11 -3.24
CA VAL A 29 7.09 7.06 -2.70
C VAL A 29 7.93 6.40 -3.78
N LEU A 30 7.30 5.84 -4.82
CA LEU A 30 8.00 5.08 -5.86
C LEU A 30 8.64 5.95 -6.94
N LYS A 31 8.32 7.25 -6.98
CA LYS A 31 8.86 8.25 -7.92
C LYS A 31 8.77 7.83 -9.40
N LEU A 32 7.70 7.15 -9.78
CA LEU A 32 7.47 6.73 -11.16
C LEU A 32 7.03 7.92 -12.01
N ASP A 33 7.48 7.95 -13.26
CA ASP A 33 7.04 8.96 -14.23
C ASP A 33 5.58 8.77 -14.66
N ASP A 34 4.96 9.83 -15.17
CA ASP A 34 3.60 9.73 -15.71
C ASP A 34 3.53 8.76 -16.89
N GLY A 35 2.66 7.76 -16.77
CA GLY A 35 2.53 6.65 -17.73
C GLY A 35 3.54 5.51 -17.54
N GLU A 36 4.50 5.63 -16.61
CA GLU A 36 5.40 4.53 -16.28
C GLU A 36 4.67 3.39 -15.57
N LEU A 37 4.83 2.18 -16.08
CA LEU A 37 4.21 0.99 -15.51
C LEU A 37 5.00 0.48 -14.31
N LEU A 38 4.34 0.41 -13.15
CA LEU A 38 4.83 -0.34 -12.01
C LEU A 38 4.68 -1.84 -12.26
N THR A 39 5.80 -2.54 -12.43
CA THR A 39 5.82 -4.00 -12.60
C THR A 39 6.22 -4.69 -11.30
N TYR A 40 5.85 -5.97 -11.18
CA TYR A 40 6.29 -6.79 -10.05
C TYR A 40 7.82 -6.89 -9.95
N GLU A 41 8.51 -6.98 -11.09
CA GLU A 41 9.98 -7.00 -11.12
C GLU A 41 10.61 -5.73 -10.51
N LYS A 42 10.04 -4.54 -10.78
CA LYS A 42 10.48 -3.29 -10.14
C LYS A 42 10.31 -3.34 -8.63
N LEU A 43 9.17 -3.84 -8.15
CA LEU A 43 8.91 -4.01 -6.72
C LEU A 43 9.91 -4.99 -6.08
N GLN A 44 10.24 -6.10 -6.76
CA GLN A 44 11.23 -7.07 -6.30
C GLN A 44 12.65 -6.47 -6.23
N ILE A 45 13.04 -5.63 -7.19
CA ILE A 45 14.33 -4.89 -7.15
C ILE A 45 14.40 -3.97 -5.92
N LEU A 46 13.28 -3.36 -5.55
CA LEU A 46 13.14 -2.54 -4.33
C LEU A 46 13.02 -3.39 -3.05
N GLY A 47 12.85 -4.71 -3.19
CA GLY A 47 12.71 -5.64 -2.07
C GLY A 47 11.38 -5.54 -1.33
N ILE A 48 10.31 -5.08 -1.99
CA ILE A 48 8.97 -4.89 -1.41
C ILE A 48 7.89 -5.66 -2.18
N ASP A 49 6.88 -6.17 -1.48
CA ASP A 49 5.73 -6.87 -2.09
C ASP A 49 4.39 -6.59 -1.41
N SER A 50 4.42 -5.91 -0.27
CA SER A 50 3.27 -5.72 0.60
C SER A 50 3.37 -4.41 1.36
N VAL A 51 2.25 -4.00 1.94
CA VAL A 51 2.20 -2.90 2.90
C VAL A 51 1.73 -3.43 4.25
N ARG A 52 2.31 -2.90 5.33
CA ARG A 52 1.84 -3.12 6.71
C ARG A 52 1.04 -1.91 7.15
N ILE A 53 -0.11 -2.16 7.78
CA ILE A 53 -0.94 -1.14 8.39
C ILE A 53 -0.81 -1.25 9.91
N ASP A 54 -0.19 -0.25 10.52
CA ASP A 54 0.04 -0.19 11.96
C ASP A 54 -1.04 0.70 12.61
N LYS A 55 -1.78 0.19 13.60
CA LYS A 55 -2.76 0.99 14.35
C LYS A 55 -2.03 1.88 15.35
N ILE A 56 -2.19 3.20 15.21
CA ILE A 56 -1.68 4.17 16.19
C ILE A 56 -2.74 4.40 17.28
N ASP A 57 -3.97 4.69 16.85
CA ASP A 57 -5.14 4.85 17.73
C ASP A 57 -6.43 4.46 16.98
N ASP A 58 -7.61 4.75 17.53
CA ASP A 58 -8.90 4.37 16.96
C ASP A 58 -9.22 4.99 15.59
N THR A 59 -8.57 6.11 15.25
CA THR A 59 -8.82 6.86 14.02
C THR A 59 -7.59 7.06 13.15
N ASN A 60 -6.40 6.81 13.69
CA ASN A 60 -5.13 7.01 13.03
C ASN A 60 -4.37 5.69 12.83
N PHE A 61 -3.90 5.50 11.60
CA PHE A 61 -3.16 4.33 11.16
C PHE A 61 -1.97 4.79 10.34
N GLU A 62 -0.88 4.04 10.41
CA GLU A 62 0.29 4.23 9.57
C GLU A 62 0.34 3.16 8.47
N ILE A 63 0.79 3.54 7.28
CA ILE A 63 1.02 2.63 6.17
C ILE A 63 2.51 2.60 5.85
N ASN A 64 3.09 1.41 5.88
CA ASN A 64 4.51 1.18 5.66
C ASN A 64 4.72 0.13 4.56
N PHE A 65 5.70 0.32 3.69
CA PHE A 65 6.12 -0.77 2.79
C PHE A 65 6.84 -1.85 3.58
N SER A 66 6.56 -3.10 3.23
CA SER A 66 7.13 -4.26 3.89
C SER A 66 8.04 -5.02 2.93
N SER A 67 9.08 -5.62 3.49
CA SER A 67 10.03 -6.42 2.73
C SER A 67 9.38 -7.66 2.12
N ASN A 68 9.95 -8.17 1.03
CA ASN A 68 9.49 -9.40 0.39
C ASN A 68 9.29 -10.55 1.40
N GLY A 69 8.17 -11.27 1.28
CA GLY A 69 7.80 -12.39 2.14
C GLY A 69 7.15 -11.98 3.46
N SER A 70 6.99 -10.68 3.74
CA SER A 70 6.41 -10.22 5.02
C SER A 70 4.95 -10.61 5.17
N PHE A 71 4.19 -10.63 4.08
CA PHE A 71 2.78 -11.01 4.12
C PHE A 71 2.61 -12.51 4.38
N GLU A 72 3.38 -13.35 3.71
CA GLU A 72 3.40 -14.80 3.90
C GLU A 72 3.77 -15.14 5.35
N ASN A 73 4.83 -14.51 5.87
CA ASN A 73 5.21 -14.65 7.28
C ASN A 73 4.10 -14.21 8.25
N PHE A 74 3.28 -13.21 7.88
CA PHE A 74 2.18 -12.74 8.72
C PHE A 74 0.99 -13.70 8.74
N ILE A 75 0.69 -14.39 7.63
CA ILE A 75 -0.45 -15.32 7.55
C ILE A 75 -0.11 -16.73 8.04
N GLU A 76 1.17 -17.09 8.07
CA GLU A 76 1.65 -18.38 8.58
C GLU A 76 1.80 -18.45 10.11
N ASN A 77 1.87 -17.28 10.78
CA ASN A 77 1.97 -17.15 12.24
C ASN A 77 0.66 -16.66 12.87
#